data_AF-A0AA41CGI5-F1
#
_entry.id   AF-A0AA41CGI5-F1
#
_cell.length_a   1.000
_cell.length_b   1.000
_cell.length_c   1.000
_cell.angle_alpha   90.00
_cell.angle_beta   90.00
_cell.angle_gamma   90.00
#
_symmetry.space_group_name_H-M   'P 1'
#
loop_
_entity.id
_entity.type
_entity.pdbx_description
1 polymer ?
#
loop_
_entity_poly.entity_id
_entity_poly.type
_entity_poly.pdbx_seq_one_letter_code
_entity_poly.pdbx_strand_id
1 'polypeptide(L)'
;MADQHHGTSHRGFASMDRDKQRAIAAKGGRAAHASGNAHEFSPAEARVAGRKGGEAISRNRQHMAAIGREGGHARHANARQQRQHAAEPAPTKEGPQRQQG
;
A
#
# COMPACT_ATOMS: atom_id res chain seq x y z
N MET A 1 -32.90 38.70 -25.82
CA MET A 1 -31.57 38.32 -26.33
C MET A 1 -30.68 37.99 -25.13
N ALA A 2 -30.02 36.81 -25.17
CA ALA A 2 -28.91 36.29 -24.35
C ALA A 2 -29.19 35.86 -22.88
N ASP A 3 -29.27 34.55 -22.55
CA ASP A 3 -28.19 33.55 -22.22
C ASP A 3 -27.69 33.68 -20.75
N GLN A 4 -28.25 33.00 -19.75
CA GLN A 4 -27.98 31.63 -19.25
C GLN A 4 -26.51 31.25 -18.95
N HIS A 5 -26.33 30.44 -17.90
CA HIS A 5 -25.12 29.73 -17.41
C HIS A 5 -24.28 30.39 -16.30
N HIS A 6 -24.76 30.30 -15.04
CA HIS A 6 -23.90 30.35 -13.85
C HIS A 6 -23.13 29.01 -13.68
N GLY A 7 -22.28 28.68 -14.64
CA GLY A 7 -21.35 27.56 -14.52
C GLY A 7 -20.36 27.84 -13.38
N THR A 8 -20.13 26.86 -12.50
CA THR A 8 -19.10 26.92 -11.45
C THR A 8 -17.83 27.52 -12.04
N SER A 9 -17.40 28.69 -11.56
CA SER A 9 -16.21 29.34 -12.10
C SER A 9 -15.06 28.33 -12.03
N HIS A 10 -14.25 28.21 -13.08
CA HIS A 10 -13.04 27.36 -13.14
C HIS A 10 -11.93 27.84 -12.16
N ARG A 11 -12.32 28.41 -11.01
CA ARG A 11 -11.49 28.99 -9.98
C ARG A 11 -11.66 28.20 -8.70
N GLY A 12 -10.55 28.01 -8.01
CA GLY A 12 -10.50 27.28 -6.75
C GLY A 12 -9.70 25.99 -6.88
N PHE A 13 -9.22 25.52 -5.73
CA PHE A 13 -8.33 24.37 -5.65
C PHE A 13 -8.96 23.11 -6.27
N ALA A 14 -10.25 22.88 -6.01
CA ALA A 14 -11.01 21.72 -6.50
C ALA A 14 -11.19 21.70 -8.03
N SER A 15 -11.21 22.87 -8.67
CA SER A 15 -11.42 23.02 -10.12
C SER A 15 -10.11 22.97 -10.94
N MET A 16 -8.95 22.82 -10.28
CA MET A 16 -7.66 22.68 -10.96
C MET A 16 -7.41 21.24 -11.45
N ASP A 17 -6.49 21.09 -12.40
CA ASP A 17 -5.96 19.78 -12.81
C ASP A 17 -5.38 19.01 -11.61
N ARG A 18 -5.58 17.68 -11.60
CA ARG A 18 -5.16 16.83 -10.47
C ARG A 18 -3.68 16.92 -10.16
N ASP A 19 -2.83 16.98 -11.19
CA ASP A 19 -1.38 17.05 -11.01
C ASP A 19 -0.97 18.35 -10.32
N LYS A 20 -1.59 19.46 -10.72
CA LYS A 20 -1.39 20.77 -10.10
C LYS A 20 -1.90 20.78 -8.66
N GLN A 21 -3.07 20.19 -8.42
CA GLN A 21 -3.66 20.07 -7.09
C GLN A 21 -2.76 19.25 -6.16
N ARG A 22 -2.23 18.12 -6.62
CA ARG A 22 -1.27 17.28 -5.89
C ARG A 22 0.04 18.01 -5.61
N ALA A 23 0.59 18.73 -6.59
CA ALA A 23 1.82 19.48 -6.42
C ALA A 23 1.68 20.58 -5.37
N ILE A 24 0.56 21.31 -5.38
CA ILE A 24 0.25 22.35 -4.38
C ILE A 24 0.02 21.72 -3.00
N ALA A 25 -0.75 20.63 -2.89
CA ALA A 25 -0.94 19.92 -1.63
C ALA A 25 0.40 19.43 -1.04
N ALA A 26 1.26 18.83 -1.87
CA ALA A 26 2.59 18.38 -1.46
C ALA A 26 3.50 19.54 -1.05
N LYS A 27 3.42 20.69 -1.72
CA LYS A 27 4.14 21.91 -1.32
C LYS A 27 3.64 22.44 0.02
N GLY A 28 2.32 22.50 0.21
CA GLY A 28 1.70 22.93 1.47
C GLY A 28 2.08 22.03 2.65
N GLY A 29 2.03 20.71 2.47
CA GLY A 29 2.45 19.77 3.51
C GLY A 29 3.92 19.93 3.91
N ARG A 30 4.82 20.03 2.92
CA ARG A 30 6.25 20.29 3.19
C ARG A 30 6.49 21.62 3.89
N ALA A 31 5.78 22.67 3.47
CA ALA A 31 5.88 23.98 4.10
C ALA A 31 5.39 23.97 5.56
N ALA A 32 4.28 23.28 5.85
CA ALA A 32 3.76 23.17 7.21
C ALA A 32 4.73 22.41 8.15
N HIS A 33 5.38 21.37 7.66
CA HIS A 33 6.45 20.69 8.40
C HIS A 33 7.68 21.59 8.58
N ALA A 34 8.15 22.26 7.52
CA ALA A 34 9.30 23.14 7.60
C ALA A 34 9.07 24.35 8.53
N SER A 35 7.83 24.85 8.63
CA SER A 35 7.48 25.98 9.49
C SER A 35 7.14 25.57 10.92
N GLY A 36 7.17 24.28 11.26
CA GLY A 36 6.82 23.78 12.60
C GLY A 36 5.32 23.86 12.95
N ASN A 37 4.45 24.16 11.98
CA ASN A 37 3.00 24.20 12.19
C ASN A 37 2.36 22.81 12.10
N ALA A 38 3.05 21.86 11.47
CA ALA A 38 2.60 20.48 11.39
C ALA A 38 2.95 19.71 12.67
N HIS A 39 2.10 18.74 13.01
CA HIS A 39 2.38 17.78 14.07
C HIS A 39 3.57 16.88 13.71
N GLU A 40 4.52 16.75 14.62
CA GLU A 40 5.65 15.84 14.48
C GLU A 40 5.40 14.58 15.30
N PHE A 41 5.32 13.44 14.62
CA PHE A 41 5.16 12.16 15.29
C PHE A 41 6.46 11.77 15.98
N SER A 42 6.46 11.80 17.30
CA SER A 42 7.59 11.30 18.08
C SER A 42 7.56 9.77 18.17
N PRO A 43 8.73 9.10 18.32
CA PRO A 43 8.76 7.66 18.57
C PRO A 43 8.00 7.25 19.84
N ALA A 44 7.95 8.12 20.86
CA ALA A 44 7.18 7.87 22.07
C ALA A 44 5.67 7.82 21.78
N GLU A 45 5.16 8.79 21.02
CA GLU A 45 3.77 8.84 20.60
C GLU A 45 3.39 7.64 19.73
N ALA A 46 4.24 7.26 18.78
CA ALA A 46 4.03 6.08 17.95
C ALA A 46 3.88 4.80 18.80
N ARG A 47 4.68 4.65 19.87
CA ARG A 47 4.55 3.53 20.82
C ARG A 47 3.23 3.57 21.58
N VAL A 48 2.81 4.74 22.06
CA VAL A 48 1.54 4.90 22.79
C VAL A 48 0.35 4.58 21.87
N ALA A 49 0.37 5.11 20.63
CA ALA A 49 -0.65 4.83 19.63
C ALA A 49 -0.70 3.34 19.28
N GLY A 50 0.46 2.71 19.07
CA GLY A 50 0.58 1.28 18.82
C GLY A 50 0.04 0.44 19.97
N ARG A 51 0.38 0.79 21.22
CA ARG A 51 -0.15 0.12 22.42
C ARG A 51 -1.67 0.23 22.49
N LYS A 52 -2.21 1.44 22.32
CA LYS A 52 -3.67 1.69 22.36
C LYS A 52 -4.41 0.93 21.25
N GLY A 53 -3.86 0.90 20.04
CA GLY A 53 -4.41 0.11 18.93
C GLY A 53 -4.37 -1.39 19.23
N GLY A 54 -3.25 -1.88 19.75
CA GLY A 54 -3.09 -3.27 20.19
C GLY A 54 -4.11 -3.65 21.26
N GLU A 55 -4.24 -2.85 22.32
CA GLU A 55 -5.24 -3.05 23.39
C GLU A 55 -6.67 -3.06 22.86
N ALA A 56 -7.00 -2.15 21.93
CA ALA A 56 -8.34 -2.07 21.36
C ALA A 56 -8.74 -3.36 20.64
N ILE A 57 -7.79 -3.92 19.87
CA ILE A 57 -7.99 -5.09 19.00
C ILE A 57 -7.84 -6.41 19.79
N SER A 58 -6.96 -6.45 20.80
CA SER A 58 -6.66 -7.67 21.57
C SER A 58 -7.80 -8.13 22.49
N ARG A 59 -8.85 -7.32 22.68
CA ARG A 59 -10.02 -7.67 23.50
C ARG A 59 -10.75 -8.90 22.99
N ASN A 60 -10.78 -9.14 21.67
CA ASN A 60 -11.38 -10.35 21.11
C ASN A 60 -10.31 -11.42 20.84
N ARG A 61 -9.98 -12.19 21.87
CA ARG A 61 -8.98 -13.26 21.79
C ARG A 61 -9.31 -14.34 20.75
N GLN A 62 -10.59 -14.69 20.61
CA GLN A 62 -11.02 -15.72 19.65
C GLN A 62 -10.79 -15.27 18.20
N HIS A 63 -11.14 -14.02 17.90
CA HIS A 63 -10.88 -13.41 16.60
C HIS A 63 -9.38 -13.29 16.30
N MET A 64 -8.58 -12.84 17.27
CA MET A 64 -7.11 -12.79 17.13
C MET A 64 -6.50 -14.17 16.86
N ALA A 65 -6.98 -15.21 17.56
CA ALA A 65 -6.53 -16.57 17.33
C ALA A 65 -6.91 -17.08 15.93
N ALA A 66 -8.09 -16.70 15.41
CA ALA A 66 -8.50 -17.05 14.05
C ALA A 66 -7.58 -16.40 13.00
N ILE A 67 -7.31 -15.10 13.12
CA ILE A 67 -6.37 -14.38 12.23
C ILE A 67 -4.98 -15.02 12.29
N GLY A 68 -4.49 -15.32 13.50
CA GLY A 68 -3.18 -15.95 13.69
C GLY A 68 -3.08 -17.32 13.03
N ARG A 69 -4.12 -18.16 13.16
CA ARG A 69 -4.20 -19.46 12.48
C ARG A 69 -4.18 -19.31 10.96
N GLU A 70 -4.99 -18.41 10.42
CA GLU A 70 -5.06 -18.16 8.97
C GLU A 70 -3.70 -17.69 8.42
N GLY A 71 -3.05 -16.75 9.11
CA GLY A 71 -1.69 -16.31 8.76
C GLY A 71 -0.68 -17.46 8.78
N GLY A 72 -0.76 -18.35 9.78
CA GLY A 72 0.07 -19.55 9.85
C GLY A 72 -0.15 -20.51 8.68
N HIS A 73 -1.42 -20.77 8.32
CA HIS A 73 -1.76 -21.61 7.17
C HIS A 73 -1.23 -21.02 5.85
N ALA A 74 -1.39 -19.71 5.65
CA ALA A 74 -0.88 -19.02 4.46
C ALA A 74 0.65 -19.12 4.35
N ARG A 75 1.37 -18.92 5.46
CA ARG A 75 2.84 -19.07 5.52
C ARG A 75 3.28 -20.49 5.18
N HIS A 76 2.63 -21.50 5.75
CA HIS A 76 2.93 -22.90 5.46
C HIS A 76 2.64 -23.29 4.01
N ALA A 77 1.53 -22.82 3.44
CA ALA A 77 1.18 -23.05 2.04
C ALA A 77 2.23 -22.44 1.10
N ASN A 78 2.61 -21.18 1.34
CA ASN A 78 3.63 -20.48 0.55
C ASN A 78 5.00 -21.17 0.64
N ALA A 79 5.40 -21.60 1.85
CA ALA A 79 6.66 -22.32 2.04
C ALA A 79 6.68 -23.68 1.32
N ARG A 80 5.53 -24.38 1.25
CA ARG A 80 5.39 -25.62 0.46
C ARG A 80 5.49 -25.35 -1.03
N GLN A 81 4.83 -24.32 -1.54
CA GLN A 81 4.92 -23.91 -2.95
C GLN A 81 6.36 -23.54 -3.34
N GLN A 82 7.07 -22.77 -2.52
CA GLN A 82 8.47 -22.42 -2.77
C GLN A 82 9.38 -23.65 -2.81
N ARG A 83 9.16 -24.63 -1.93
CA ARG A 83 9.90 -25.91 -1.96
C ARG A 83 9.58 -26.74 -3.18
N GLN A 84 8.34 -26.72 -3.67
CA GLN A 84 7.94 -27.42 -4.89
C GLN A 84 8.53 -26.76 -6.14
N HIS A 85 8.55 -25.42 -6.22
CA HIS A 85 9.21 -24.68 -7.30
C HIS A 85 10.74 -24.85 -7.29
N ALA A 86 11.35 -25.08 -6.14
CA ALA A 86 12.78 -25.40 -6.03
C ALA A 86 13.11 -26.87 -6.33
N ALA A 87 12.12 -27.75 -6.43
CA ALA A 87 12.28 -29.19 -6.66
C ALA A 87 11.93 -29.65 -8.08
N GLU A 88 11.47 -28.75 -8.96
CA GLU A 88 11.34 -29.05 -10.40
C GLU A 88 12.74 -29.05 -11.06
N PRO A 89 13.21 -30.16 -11.65
CA PRO A 89 14.44 -30.16 -12.41
C PRO A 89 14.25 -29.33 -13.69
N ALA A 90 15.21 -28.46 -13.98
CA ALA A 90 15.20 -27.61 -15.16
C ALA A 90 14.92 -28.43 -16.44
N PRO A 91 14.07 -27.96 -17.37
CA PRO A 91 13.79 -28.69 -18.60
C PRO A 91 15.09 -28.86 -19.38
N THR A 92 15.53 -30.11 -19.52
CA THR A 92 16.65 -30.48 -20.40
C THR A 92 16.23 -30.16 -21.82
N LYS A 93 16.78 -29.07 -22.33
CA LYS A 93 16.73 -28.66 -23.74
C LYS A 93 17.54 -29.66 -24.56
N GLU A 94 16.92 -30.80 -24.87
CA GLU A 94 17.38 -31.72 -25.92
C GLU A 94 17.16 -31.03 -27.27
N GLY A 95 18.27 -30.57 -27.86
CA GLY A 95 18.27 -30.00 -29.22
C GLY A 95 18.12 -31.12 -30.25
N PRO A 96 17.28 -30.97 -31.29
CA PRO A 96 17.10 -31.99 -32.30
C PRO A 96 18.35 -32.15 -33.19
N GLN A 97 18.63 -33.42 -33.45
CA GLN A 97 19.66 -34.05 -34.27
C GLN A 97 20.15 -33.27 -35.50
N ARG A 98 21.48 -33.28 -35.66
CA ARG A 98 22.15 -33.21 -36.96
C ARG A 98 21.66 -34.35 -37.84
N GLN A 99 21.09 -34.03 -39.00
CA GLN A 99 21.01 -34.97 -40.12
C GLN A 99 21.66 -34.28 -41.31
N GLN A 100 22.86 -34.76 -41.65
CA GLN A 100 23.55 -34.44 -42.89
C GLN A 100 22.99 -35.38 -43.95
N GLY A 101 22.54 -34.82 -45.07
CA GLY A 101 22.09 -35.51 -46.27
C GLY A 101 21.98 -34.48 -47.38
#